data_AF-D0R630-F1
#
_entry.id   AF-D0R630-F1
#
_cell.length_a   1.000
_cell.length_b   1.000
_cell.length_c   1.000
_cell.angle_alpha   90.00
_cell.angle_beta   90.00
_cell.angle_gamma   90.00
#
_symmetry.space_group_name_H-M   'P 1'
#
loop_
_entity.id
_entity.type
_entity.pdbx_description
1 polymer ?
#
loop_
_entity_poly.entity_id
_entity_poly.type
_entity_poly.pdbx_seq_one_letter_code
_entity_poly.pdbx_strand_id
1 'polypeptide(L)' 'MATITLERDGLQLVGTREEPFGEIYDMAIIFHGFTANRNTSLLKEITNSLRDENIASVRFDFNGHGIQMVSLKI' A
#
# COMPACT_ATOMS: atom_id res chain seq x y z
N MET A 1 10.90 -2.77 -0.74
CA MET A 1 9.47 -2.93 -0.41
C MET A 1 9.30 -3.27 1.07
N ALA A 2 8.55 -2.45 1.81
CA ALA A 2 8.23 -2.68 3.22
C ALA A 2 6.72 -2.86 3.43
N THR A 3 6.33 -3.71 4.38
CA THR A 3 4.94 -3.84 4.81
C THR A 3 4.65 -2.80 5.89
N ILE A 4 3.51 -2.10 5.76
CA ILE A 4 3.05 -1.10 6.73
C ILE A 4 1.62 -1.40 7.16
N THR A 5 1.28 -1.07 8.40
CA THR A 5 -0.08 -1.23 8.94
C THR A 5 -0.60 0.10 9.47
N LEU A 6 -1.88 0.36 9.26
CA LEU A 6 -2.61 1.51 9.80
C LEU A 6 -3.89 1.03 10.49
N GLU A 7 -4.25 1.63 11.62
CA GLU A 7 -5.54 1.37 12.28
C GLU A 7 -6.58 2.39 11.81
N ARG A 8 -7.78 1.91 11.44
CA ARG A 8 -8.97 2.73 11.21
C ARG A 8 -10.19 1.98 11.73
N ASP A 9 -10.94 2.62 12.63
CA ASP A 9 -12.18 2.05 13.20
C ASP A 9 -12.01 0.65 13.80
N GLY A 10 -10.86 0.40 14.45
CA GLY A 10 -10.52 -0.90 15.05
C GLY A 10 -10.05 -1.98 14.06
N LEU A 11 -9.93 -1.64 12.78
CA LEU A 11 -9.44 -2.54 11.74
C LEU A 11 -8.03 -2.14 11.31
N GLN A 12 -7.16 -3.13 11.07
CA GLN A 12 -5.84 -2.88 10.49
C GLN A 12 -5.91 -2.96 8.97
N LEU A 13 -5.51 -1.87 8.31
CA LEU A 13 -5.25 -1.81 6.89
C LEU A 13 -3.81 -2.20 6.62
N VAL A 14 -3.59 -3.29 5.88
CA VAL A 14 -2.25 -3.77 5.53
C VAL A 14 -1.86 -3.22 4.16
N GLY A 15 -0.76 -2.48 4.14
CA GLY A 15 -0.21 -1.84 2.96
C GLY A 15 1.21 -2.25 2.64
N THR A 16 1.63 -1.81 1.47
CA THR A 16 2.97 -2.02 0.95
C THR A 16 3.53 -0.67 0.51
N ARG A 17 4.73 -0.35 0.98
CA ARG A 17 5.49 0.85 0.64
C ARG A 17 6.63 0.49 -0.30
N GLU A 18 6.70 1.16 -1.43
CA GLU A 18 7.93 1.25 -2.23
C GLU A 18 8.65 2.54 -1.88
N GLU A 19 9.88 2.38 -1.43
CA GLU A 19 10.77 3.47 -1.09
C GLU A 19 11.76 3.69 -2.25
N PRO A 20 11.83 4.89 -2.83
CA PRO A 20 12.82 5.24 -3.83
C PRO A 20 14.15 5.67 -3.17
N PHE A 21 15.13 6.03 -3.99
CA PHE A 21 16.32 6.74 -3.51
C PHE A 21 16.04 8.25 -3.40
N GLY A 22 16.67 8.92 -2.43
CA GLY A 22 16.56 10.36 -2.22
C GLY A 22 16.09 10.74 -0.81
N GLU A 23 16.48 11.92 -0.35
CA GLU A 23 16.07 12.45 0.96
C GLU A 23 14.66 13.08 0.93
N ILE A 24 14.30 13.68 -0.21
CA ILE A 24 12.99 14.29 -0.46
C ILE A 24 12.48 13.75 -1.78
N TYR A 25 11.23 13.29 -1.79
CA TYR A 25 10.56 12.73 -2.96
C TYR A 25 9.04 12.97 -2.85
N ASP A 26 8.36 12.94 -4.00
CA ASP A 26 6.91 12.88 -4.05
C ASP A 26 6.41 11.47 -3.70
N MET A 27 5.14 11.35 -3.28
CA MET A 27 4.53 10.06 -2.93
C MET A 27 3.12 9.91 -3.51
N ALA A 28 2.88 8.79 -4.19
CA ALA A 28 1.56 8.40 -4.67
C ALA A 28 0.86 7.44 -3.69
N ILE A 29 -0.42 7.70 -3.40
CA ILE A 29 -1.31 6.74 -2.71
C ILE A 29 -2.16 6.04 -3.77
N ILE A 30 -2.01 4.73 -3.89
CA ILE A 30 -2.62 3.94 -4.97
C ILE A 30 -3.67 3.00 -4.40
N PHE A 31 -4.86 3.03 -5.00
CA PHE A 31 -6.02 2.26 -4.58
C PHE A 31 -6.38 1.20 -5.62
N HIS A 32 -6.75 0.01 -5.15
CA HIS A 32 -7.26 -1.04 -6.02
C HIS A 32 -8.76 -0.89 -6.29
N GLY A 33 -9.24 -1.51 -7.36
CA GLY A 33 -10.67 -1.54 -7.71
C GLY A 33 -11.49 -2.55 -6.90
N PHE A 34 -12.78 -2.61 -7.21
CA PHE A 34 -13.75 -3.55 -6.61
C PHE A 34 -13.28 -5.01 -6.72
N THR A 35 -13.37 -5.78 -5.64
CA THR A 35 -12.94 -7.20 -5.49
C THR A 35 -11.45 -7.50 -5.70
N ALA A 36 -10.65 -6.49 -6.07
CA ALA A 36 -9.21 -6.63 -6.23
C ALA A 36 -8.48 -6.55 -4.87
N ASN A 37 -7.15 -6.53 -4.92
CA ASN A 37 -6.27 -6.29 -3.76
C ASN A 37 -5.08 -5.43 -4.19
N ARG A 38 -4.25 -5.02 -3.23
CA ARG A 38 -3.09 -4.13 -3.43
C ARG A 38 -1.99 -4.70 -4.34
N ASN A 39 -2.05 -5.99 -4.70
CA ASN A 39 -0.97 -6.71 -5.36
C ASN A 39 -1.33 -7.25 -6.75
N THR A 40 -2.38 -6.72 -7.39
CA THR A 40 -2.61 -7.00 -8.81
C THR A 40 -1.40 -6.61 -9.66
N SER A 41 -1.18 -7.30 -10.78
CA SER A 41 -0.03 -7.04 -11.65
C SER A 41 0.02 -5.58 -12.11
N LEU A 42 -1.14 -5.00 -12.46
CA LEU A 42 -1.23 -3.59 -12.85
C LEU A 42 -0.66 -2.65 -11.78
N LEU A 43 -1.07 -2.82 -10.52
CA LEU A 43 -0.63 -1.93 -9.45
C LEU A 43 0.86 -2.12 -9.13
N LYS A 44 1.36 -3.35 -9.22
CA LYS A 44 2.79 -3.62 -9.04
C LYS A 44 3.63 -2.92 -10.11
N GLU A 45 3.24 -3.03 -11.38
CA GLU A 45 3.98 -2.37 -12.48
C GLU A 45 3.93 -0.85 -12.35
N ILE A 46 2.78 -0.27 -11.97
CA ILE A 46 2.69 1.17 -11.69
C ILE A 46 3.69 1.56 -10.58
N THR A 47 3.71 0.83 -9.47
CA THR A 47 4.62 1.17 -8.36
C THR A 47 6.10 0.95 -8.67
N ASN A 48 6.42 -0.02 -9.51
CA ASN A 48 7.78 -0.21 -10.00
C ASN A 48 8.20 0.99 -10.85
N SER A 49 7.39 1.37 -11.84
CA SER A 49 7.67 2.50 -12.71
C SER A 49 7.77 3.83 -11.94
N LEU A 50 6.92 4.06 -10.94
CA LEU A 50 7.03 5.25 -10.09
C LEU A 50 8.33 5.27 -9.28
N ARG A 51 8.68 4.14 -8.67
CA ARG A 51 9.91 4.03 -7.86
C ARG A 51 11.16 4.26 -8.71
N ASP A 52 11.17 3.74 -9.95
CA ASP A 52 12.29 3.90 -10.87
C ASP A 52 12.49 5.38 -11.29
N GLU A 53 11.45 6.22 -11.17
CA GLU A 53 11.49 7.69 -11.35
C GLU A 53 11.64 8.46 -10.01
N ASN A 54 12.06 7.79 -8.94
CA ASN A 54 12.18 8.31 -7.58
C ASN A 54 10.88 8.87 -6.95
N ILE A 55 9.73 8.35 -7.37
CA ILE A 55 8.44 8.65 -6.76
C ILE A 55 8.06 7.51 -5.83
N ALA A 56 7.88 7.82 -4.54
CA ALA A 56 7.47 6.83 -3.56
C ALA A 56 6.01 6.41 -3.78
N SER A 57 5.65 5.23 -3.29
CA SER A 57 4.24 4.83 -3.33
C SER A 57 3.83 3.97 -2.16
N VAL A 58 2.57 4.12 -1.78
CA VAL A 58 1.88 3.20 -0.86
C VAL A 58 0.62 2.65 -1.49
N ARG A 59 0.38 1.36 -1.28
CA ARG A 59 -0.85 0.67 -1.71
C ARG A 59 -1.38 -0.19 -0.58
N PHE A 60 -2.65 -0.02 -0.24
CA PHE A 60 -3.32 -0.73 0.87
C PHE A 60 -4.41 -1.65 0.36
N ASP A 61 -4.64 -2.73 1.09
CA ASP A 61 -5.89 -3.48 0.95
C ASP A 61 -7.00 -2.70 1.66
N PHE A 62 -8.12 -2.48 0.97
CA PHE A 62 -9.31 -1.92 1.58
C PHE A 62 -9.98 -2.94 2.52
N ASN A 63 -10.84 -2.44 3.42
CA ASN A 63 -11.67 -3.31 4.25
C ASN A 63 -12.41 -4.36 3.41
N GLY A 64 -12.41 -5.60 3.91
CA GLY A 64 -13.04 -6.74 3.22
C GLY A 64 -12.29 -7.26 1.99
N HIS A 65 -11.09 -6.77 1.71
CA HIS A 65 -10.25 -7.21 0.59
C HIS A 65 -8.85 -7.61 1.10
N GLY A 66 -8.21 -8.55 0.40
CA GLY A 66 -6.84 -8.97 0.66
C GLY A 66 -6.55 -9.38 2.11
N ILE A 67 -5.44 -8.90 2.68
CA ILE A 67 -5.00 -9.21 4.04
C ILE A 67 -5.51 -8.12 4.99
N GLN A 68 -6.28 -8.54 5.99
CA GLN A 68 -6.73 -7.71 7.09
C GLN A 68 -6.42 -8.40 8.42
N MET A 69 -6.01 -7.61 9.42
CA MET A 69 -5.86 -8.08 10.79
C MET A 69 -6.86 -7.37 11.69
N VAL A 70 -7.39 -8.09 12.68
CA VAL A 70 -8.21 -7.49 13.74
C VAL A 70 -7.27 -6.86 14.76
N SER A 71 -7.51 -5.59 15.12
CA SER A 71 -6.80 -4.95 16.23
C SER A 71 -7.37 -5.50 17.54
N LEU A 72 -6.72 -6.51 18.14
CA LEU A 72 -7.03 -6.95 19.49
C LEU A 72 -6.47 -5.92 20.48
N LYS A 73 -7.33 -5.01 20.94
CA LYS A 73 -7.07 -4.16 22.10
C LYS A 73 -7.34 -4.98 23.36
N ILE A 74 -6.32 -5.68 23.86
CA ILE A 74 -6.28 -6.24 25.22
C ILE A 74 -5.67 -5.22 26.18
#